data_AF-A0AAU6Q7Y3-F1
#
_entry.id   AF-A0AAU6Q7Y3-F1
#
_cell.length_a   1.000
_cell.length_b   1.000
_cell.length_c   1.000
_cell.angle_alpha   90.00
_cell.angle_beta   90.00
_cell.angle_gamma   90.00
#
_symmetry.space_group_name_H-M   'P 1'
#
loop_
_entity.id
_entity.type
_entity.pdbx_description
1 polymer ?
#
loop_
_entity_poly.entity_id
_entity_poly.type
_entity_poly.pdbx_seq_one_letter_code
_entity_poly.pdbx_strand_id
1 'polypeptide(L)'
;MLTPTQLRLLSWLDLGSLIERTSVTGRARDVETCVAGAVITDHDLDTLEGRALIELLSAWQLGPVEYRRYILTGFGLSVLHAAQGLSS
;
A
#
# COMPACT_ATOMS: atom_id res chain seq x y z
N MET A 1 10.65 -11.76 -6.96
CA MET A 1 9.43 -12.38 -6.39
C MET A 1 8.87 -11.43 -5.31
N LEU A 2 7.55 -11.29 -5.18
CA LEU A 2 6.92 -10.46 -4.14
C LEU A 2 6.77 -11.26 -2.84
N THR A 3 6.85 -10.58 -1.69
CA THR A 3 6.58 -11.21 -0.39
C THR A 3 5.08 -11.42 -0.18
N PRO A 4 4.65 -12.31 0.75
CA PRO A 4 3.24 -12.46 1.09
C PRO A 4 2.58 -11.15 1.57
N THR A 5 3.34 -10.28 2.25
CA THR A 5 2.86 -8.95 2.68
C THR A 5 2.60 -8.06 1.46
N GLN A 6 3.52 -8.03 0.50
CA GLN A 6 3.39 -7.23 -0.73
C GLN A 6 2.23 -7.71 -1.60
N LEU A 7 2.03 -9.02 -1.74
CA LEU A 7 0.88 -9.57 -2.47
C LEU A 7 -0.44 -9.20 -1.80
N ARG A 8 -0.49 -9.24 -0.47
CA ARG A 8 -1.68 -8.86 0.30
C ARG A 8 -1.98 -7.37 0.18
N LEU A 9 -0.94 -6.54 0.18
CA LEU A 9 -1.03 -5.11 -0.05
C LEU A 9 -1.64 -4.80 -1.42
N LEU A 10 -1.21 -5.49 -2.48
CA LEU A 10 -1.84 -5.40 -3.80
C LEU A 10 -3.32 -5.77 -3.76
N SER A 11 -3.70 -6.88 -3.10
CA SER A 11 -5.11 -7.26 -2.95
C SER A 11 -5.95 -6.20 -2.22
N TRP A 12 -5.42 -5.56 -1.17
CA TRP A 12 -6.15 -4.50 -0.46
C TRP A 12 -6.31 -3.24 -1.29
N LEU A 13 -5.28 -2.87 -2.05
CA LEU A 13 -5.34 -1.72 -2.95
C LEU A 13 -6.31 -1.94 -4.11
N ASP A 14 -6.48 -3.18 -4.57
CA ASP A 14 -7.45 -3.54 -5.62
C ASP A 14 -8.89 -3.32 -5.14
N LEU A 15 -9.12 -3.55 -3.85
CA LEU A 15 -10.38 -3.23 -3.16
C LEU A 15 -10.55 -1.73 -2.84
N GLY A 16 -9.59 -0.88 -3.22
CA GLY A 16 -9.63 0.56 -2.96
C GLY A 16 -9.31 0.95 -1.51
N SER A 17 -8.60 0.11 -0.77
CA SER A 17 -8.20 0.40 0.61
C SER A 17 -7.32 1.63 0.71
N LEU A 18 -7.55 2.45 1.73
CA LEU A 18 -6.71 3.59 2.06
C LEU A 18 -5.56 3.19 2.99
N ILE A 19 -4.44 3.88 2.85
CA ILE A 19 -3.29 3.74 3.73
C ILE A 19 -3.28 4.91 4.70
N GLU A 20 -3.26 4.59 6.00
CA GLU A 20 -3.19 5.54 7.09
C GLU A 20 -1.77 5.57 7.64
N ARG A 21 -1.19 6.75 7.81
CA ARG A 21 0.10 6.97 8.44
C ARG A 21 -0.12 7.84 9.66
N THR A 22 0.05 7.25 10.85
CA THR A 22 -0.24 7.92 12.12
C THR A 22 1.00 7.96 12.99
N SER A 23 1.34 9.13 13.51
CA SER A 23 2.39 9.24 14.53
C SER A 23 1.88 8.70 15.88
N VAL A 24 2.48 7.62 16.38
CA VAL A 24 2.06 6.94 17.61
C VAL A 24 2.49 7.72 18.86
N THR A 25 3.59 8.46 18.77
CA THR A 25 4.17 9.22 19.90
C THR A 25 4.06 10.75 19.73
N GLY A 26 3.47 11.22 18.64
CA GLY A 26 3.48 12.62 18.23
C GLY A 26 4.81 13.09 17.61
N ARG A 27 5.81 12.20 17.49
CA ARG A 27 7.06 12.47 16.79
C ARG A 27 6.99 11.97 15.35
N ALA A 28 7.48 12.77 14.41
CA ALA A 28 7.47 12.45 12.98
C ALA A 28 8.22 11.15 12.60
N ARG A 29 9.09 10.65 13.48
CA ARG A 29 9.86 9.41 13.28
C ARG A 29 9.17 8.13 13.78
N ASP A 30 8.16 8.27 14.64
CA ASP A 30 7.45 7.13 15.23
C ASP A 30 6.08 7.01 14.55
N VAL A 31 6.10 6.76 13.23
CA VAL A 31 4.92 6.65 12.38
C VAL A 31 4.61 5.18 12.14
N GLU A 32 3.38 4.79 12.43
CA GLU A 32 2.82 3.51 12.01
C GLU A 32 2.04 3.69 10.72
N THR A 33 2.34 2.86 9.73
CA THR A 33 1.64 2.80 8.45
C THR A 33 0.71 1.61 8.46
N CYS A 34 -0.58 1.86 8.31
CA CYS A 34 -1.64 0.86 8.43
C CYS A 34 -2.50 0.83 7.16
N VAL A 35 -2.97 -0.35 6.79
CA VAL A 35 -3.93 -0.56 5.70
C VAL A 35 -4.84 -1.72 6.07
N ALA A 36 -6.15 -1.57 5.87
CA ALA A 36 -7.15 -2.59 6.21
C ALA A 36 -7.00 -3.17 7.64
N GLY A 37 -6.60 -2.33 8.61
CA GLY A 37 -6.37 -2.71 10.01
C GLY A 37 -5.07 -3.48 10.29
N ALA A 38 -4.17 -3.63 9.30
CA ALA A 38 -2.87 -4.27 9.45
C ALA A 38 -1.73 -3.25 9.33
N VAL A 39 -0.71 -3.39 10.18
CA VAL A 39 0.53 -2.60 10.10
C VAL A 39 1.39 -3.12 8.95
N ILE A 40 1.86 -2.21 8.10
CA ILE A 40 2.80 -2.46 7.01
C ILE A 40 4.03 -1.55 7.16
N THR A 41 5.07 -1.84 6.39
CA THR A 41 6.26 -0.98 6.35
C THR A 41 6.20 -0.01 5.17
N ASP A 42 6.74 1.18 5.35
CA ASP A 42 6.92 2.11 4.22
C ASP A 42 7.84 1.50 3.14
N HIS A 43 8.78 0.63 3.52
CA HIS A 43 9.63 -0.11 2.59
C HIS A 43 8.83 -1.02 1.62
N ASP A 44 7.74 -1.62 2.07
CA ASP A 44 6.87 -2.42 1.19
C ASP A 44 6.18 -1.53 0.15
N LEU A 45 5.75 -0.32 0.54
CA LEU A 45 5.17 0.65 -0.38
C LEU A 45 6.20 1.13 -1.40
N ASP A 46 7.37 1.56 -0.93
CA ASP A 46 8.48 2.01 -1.78
C ASP A 46 8.90 0.92 -2.77
N THR A 47 8.90 -0.35 -2.34
CA THR A 47 9.23 -1.48 -3.21
C THR A 47 8.17 -1.70 -4.28
N LEU A 48 6.88 -1.60 -3.94
CA LEU A 48 5.79 -1.77 -4.91
C LEU A 48 5.75 -0.60 -5.90
N GLU A 49 5.94 0.63 -5.44
CA GLU A 49 6.00 1.84 -6.26
C GLU A 49 7.24 1.84 -7.17
N GLY A 50 8.42 1.51 -6.62
CA GLY A 50 9.67 1.40 -7.38
C GLY A 50 9.66 0.28 -8.43
N ARG A 51 8.74 -0.69 -8.29
CA ARG A 51 8.47 -1.74 -9.31
C ARG A 51 7.33 -1.39 -10.25
N ALA A 52 6.79 -0.18 -10.16
CA ALA A 52 5.65 0.30 -10.94
C ALA A 52 4.40 -0.60 -10.81
N LEU A 53 4.21 -1.23 -9.65
CA LEU A 53 3.03 -2.07 -9.37
C LEU A 53 1.87 -1.24 -8.82
N ILE A 54 2.20 -0.15 -8.12
CA ILE A 54 1.24 0.80 -7.58
C ILE A 54 1.66 2.22 -7.93
N GLU A 55 0.72 3.16 -7.89
CA GLU A 55 0.94 4.58 -8.10
C GLU A 55 0.20 5.38 -7.04
N LEU A 56 0.84 6.41 -6.47
CA LEU A 56 0.21 7.32 -5.52
C LEU A 56 -0.75 8.27 -6.26
N LEU A 57 -2.04 8.16 -5.97
CA LEU A 57 -3.08 8.99 -6.59
C LEU A 57 -3.31 10.29 -5.82
N SER A 58 -3.33 10.21 -4.49
CA SER A 58 -3.54 11.38 -3.64
C SER A 58 -3.00 11.15 -2.23
N ALA A 59 -2.61 12.25 -1.59
CA ALA A 59 -2.28 12.29 -0.17
C ALA A 59 -2.96 13.49 0.49
N TRP A 60 -3.47 13.31 1.69
CA TRP A 60 -4.05 14.40 2.48
C TRP A 60 -3.84 14.16 3.97
N GLN A 61 -4.00 15.20 4.78
CA GLN A 61 -3.75 15.14 6.21
C GLN A 61 -5.00 15.59 6.99
N LEU A 62 -5.36 14.82 8.02
CA LEU A 62 -6.41 15.15 8.99
C LEU A 62 -5.79 15.12 10.39
N GLY A 63 -5.42 16.29 10.90
CA GLY A 63 -4.72 16.41 12.18
C GLY A 63 -3.38 15.66 12.18
N PRO A 64 -3.15 14.71 13.11
CA PRO A 64 -1.90 13.95 13.20
C PRO A 64 -1.83 12.76 12.22
N VAL A 65 -2.87 12.52 11.43
CA VAL A 65 -2.97 11.37 10.51
C VAL A 65 -2.80 11.83 9.07
N GLU A 66 -1.87 11.20 8.35
CA GLU A 66 -1.73 11.33 6.89
C GLU A 66 -2.41 10.13 6.22
N TYR A 67 -3.25 10.41 5.22
CA TYR A 67 -3.89 9.41 4.40
C TYR A 67 -3.25 9.41 3.01
N ARG A 68 -2.93 8.23 2.50
CA ARG A 68 -2.44 8.02 1.14
C ARG A 68 -3.36 7.06 0.41
N ARG A 69 -3.71 7.42 -0.82
CA ARG A 69 -4.46 6.57 -1.74
C ARG A 69 -3.54 6.14 -2.87
N TYR A 70 -3.30 4.84 -2.95
CA TYR A 70 -2.63 4.24 -4.10
C TYR A 70 -3.64 3.55 -5.01
N ILE A 71 -3.30 3.41 -6.28
CA ILE A 71 -3.98 2.52 -7.22
C ILE A 71 -3.03 1.43 -7.68
N LEU A 72 -3.56 0.30 -8.14
CA LEU A 72 -2.74 -0.62 -8.94
C LEU A 72 -2.54 -0.06 -10.33
N THR A 73 -1.31 -0.18 -10.84
CA THR A 73 -1.06 -0.03 -12.27
C THR A 73 -1.61 -1.24 -13.02
N GLY A 74 -1.75 -1.15 -14.34
CA GLY A 74 -2.12 -2.32 -15.16
C GLY A 74 -1.14 -3.49 -15.01
N PHE A 75 0.15 -3.19 -14.78
CA PHE A 75 1.16 -4.20 -14.50
C PHE A 75 0.98 -4.81 -13.10
N GLY A 76 0.72 -3.99 -12.08
CA GLY A 76 0.40 -4.45 -10.73
C GLY A 76 -0.78 -5.41 -10.69
N LEU A 77 -1.86 -5.05 -11.40
CA LEU A 77 -3.05 -5.89 -11.51
C LEU A 77 -2.74 -7.25 -12.17
N SER A 78 -1.94 -7.24 -13.23
CA SER A 78 -1.51 -8.46 -13.92
C SER A 78 -0.68 -9.37 -13.01
N VAL A 79 0.23 -8.79 -12.20
CA VAL A 79 1.02 -9.54 -11.21
C VAL A 79 0.15 -10.13 -10.11
N LEU A 80 -0.85 -9.37 -9.63
CA LEU A 80 -1.81 -9.84 -8.64
C LEU A 80 -2.62 -11.02 -9.19
N HIS A 81 -3.19 -10.91 -10.38
CA HIS A 81 -3.94 -11.99 -11.02
C HIS A 81 -3.10 -13.25 -11.23
N ALA A 82 -1.86 -13.11 -11.72
CA ALA A 82 -0.95 -14.24 -11.88
C ALA A 82 -0.67 -14.95 -10.55
N ALA A 83 -0.51 -14.20 -9.45
CA ALA A 83 -0.30 -14.77 -8.12
C ALA A 83 -1.54 -15.48 -7.55
N GLN A 84 -2.74 -15.10 -7.99
CA GLN A 84 -4.01 -15.73 -7.61
C GLN A 84 -4.41 -16.91 -8.51
N GLY A 85 -3.61 -17.21 -9.56
CA GLY A 85 -3.97 -18.21 -10.57
C GLY A 85 -5.11 -17.76 -11.49
N LEU A 86 -5.34 -16.44 -11.58
CA LEU A 86 -6.36 -15.81 -12.42
C LEU A 86 -5.79 -15.29 -13.76
N SER A 87 -4.60 -15.74 -14.15
CA SER A 87 -4.02 -15.39 -15.45
C SER A 87 -4.94 -15.88 -16.58
N SER A 88 -5.46 -14.91 -17.35
CA SER A 88 -6.27 -15.10 -18.56
C SER A 88 -5.58 -15.97 -19.61
#